data_AF-A0AA35RCS1-F1
#
_entry.id   AF-A0AA35RCS1-F1
#
_cell.length_a   1.000
_cell.length_b   1.000
_cell.length_c   1.000
_cell.angle_alpha   90.00
_cell.angle_beta   90.00
_cell.angle_gamma   90.00
#
_symmetry.space_group_name_H-M   'P 1'
#
loop_
_entity.id
_entity.type
_entity.pdbx_description
1 polymer ?
#
loop_
_entity_poly.entity_id
_entity_poly.type
_entity_poly.pdbx_seq_one_letter_code
_entity_poly.pdbx_strand_id
1 'polypeptide(L)'
;MPEDSDQYYGFNQFAIQLNGFEEGMRDKLPPTDSRYRPDQRLLEEGYIEQAEQEKHRVEQIQRQARAERERLGKDWSPTFFRKEMRKGEECWVSRGNYWSHRGTGFTDLSLPTLW
;
A
#
# COMPACT_ATOMS: atom_id res chain seq x y z
N MET A 1 15.53 22.43 -3.72
CA MET A 1 14.23 21.84 -4.11
C MET A 1 14.12 21.95 -5.63
N PRO A 2 13.42 21.03 -6.32
CA PRO A 2 13.13 21.21 -7.74
C PRO A 2 12.45 22.56 -7.99
N GLU A 3 12.69 23.17 -9.16
CA GLU A 3 12.20 24.53 -9.47
C GLU A 3 10.66 24.66 -9.36
N ASP A 4 9.93 23.58 -9.66
CA ASP A 4 8.47 23.55 -9.62
C ASP A 4 7.87 22.94 -8.35
N SER A 5 8.62 22.83 -7.24
CA SER A 5 8.14 22.12 -6.04
C SER A 5 6.82 22.65 -5.51
N ASP A 6 6.56 23.96 -5.64
CA ASP A 6 5.33 24.60 -5.15
C ASP A 6 4.08 24.15 -5.93
N GLN A 7 4.26 23.70 -7.18
CA GLN A 7 3.19 23.14 -8.00
C GLN A 7 2.91 21.66 -7.66
N TYR A 8 3.87 20.99 -7.00
CA TYR A 8 3.82 19.57 -6.67
C TYR A 8 3.89 19.34 -5.16
N TYR A 9 2.98 19.98 -4.42
CA TYR A 9 2.80 19.79 -2.97
C TYR A 9 4.03 20.09 -2.10
N GLY A 10 4.99 20.87 -2.61
CA GLY A 10 6.25 21.15 -1.93
C GLY A 10 7.19 19.92 -1.86
N PHE A 11 6.99 18.92 -2.73
CA PHE A 11 7.78 17.70 -2.70
C PHE A 11 9.23 17.93 -3.12
N ASN A 12 10.13 17.25 -2.41
CA ASN A 12 11.53 17.15 -2.82
C ASN A 12 11.70 16.06 -3.89
N GLN A 13 12.88 16.02 -4.51
CA GLN A 13 13.18 15.08 -5.58
C GLN A 13 12.96 13.61 -5.17
N PHE A 14 13.30 13.26 -3.93
CA PHE A 14 13.12 11.91 -3.41
C PHE A 14 11.63 11.55 -3.27
N ALA A 15 10.81 12.47 -2.74
CA ALA A 15 9.38 12.26 -2.56
C ALA A 15 8.66 12.08 -3.90
N ILE A 16 9.02 12.85 -4.93
CA ILE A 16 8.49 12.71 -6.29
C ILE A 16 8.70 11.30 -6.84
N GLN A 17 9.82 10.65 -6.50
CA GLN A 17 10.16 9.31 -7.00
C GLN A 17 9.45 8.18 -6.25
N LEU A 18 8.92 8.42 -5.05
CA LEU A 18 8.37 7.35 -4.20
C LEU A 18 7.21 6.60 -4.86
N ASN A 19 6.34 7.30 -5.60
CA ASN A 19 5.17 6.69 -6.24
C ASN A 19 5.36 6.38 -7.73
N GLY A 20 6.55 6.57 -8.29
CA GLY A 20 6.87 6.25 -9.68
C GLY A 20 6.99 4.75 -9.93
N PHE A 21 6.61 4.29 -11.12
CA PHE A 21 6.92 2.95 -11.61
C PHE A 21 8.17 2.98 -12.47
N GLU A 22 9.18 2.22 -12.07
CA GLU A 22 10.33 1.92 -12.92
C GLU A 22 10.03 0.73 -13.84
N GLU A 23 10.79 0.63 -14.94
CA GLU A 23 10.68 -0.49 -15.88
C GLU A 23 10.93 -1.83 -15.16
N GLY A 24 10.08 -2.83 -15.41
CA GLY A 24 10.15 -4.15 -14.77
C GLY A 24 9.84 -4.16 -13.26
N MET A 25 9.40 -3.03 -12.68
CA MET A 25 8.99 -2.98 -11.27
C MET A 25 7.64 -3.69 -11.04
N ARG A 26 6.71 -3.56 -11.99
CA ARG A 26 5.34 -4.07 -11.85
C ARG A 26 5.27 -5.58 -11.59
N ASP A 27 6.14 -6.35 -12.24
CA ASP A 27 6.17 -7.82 -12.10
C ASP A 27 6.75 -8.29 -10.75
N LYS A 28 7.29 -7.36 -9.96
CA LYS A 28 7.99 -7.61 -8.69
C LYS A 28 7.33 -6.91 -7.51
N LEU A 29 6.13 -6.37 -7.65
CA LEU A 29 5.40 -5.74 -6.56
C LEU A 29 4.18 -6.57 -6.18
N PRO A 30 3.82 -6.63 -4.89
CA PRO A 30 2.58 -7.25 -4.50
C PRO A 30 1.40 -6.40 -4.99
N PRO A 31 0.21 -6.99 -5.19
CA PRO A 31 -1.01 -6.24 -5.50
C PRO A 31 -1.45 -5.30 -4.37
N THR A 32 -0.72 -5.24 -3.25
CA THR A 32 -0.97 -4.34 -2.13
C THR A 32 0.01 -3.16 -2.08
N ASP A 33 0.93 -3.02 -3.04
CA ASP A 33 1.86 -1.88 -3.08
C ASP A 33 1.12 -0.57 -3.34
N SER A 34 1.48 0.50 -2.62
CA SER A 34 0.80 1.79 -2.71
C SER A 34 0.81 2.40 -4.11
N ARG A 35 1.78 2.06 -4.98
CA ARG A 35 1.83 2.58 -6.36
C ARG A 35 0.63 2.17 -7.22
N TYR A 36 -0.05 1.09 -6.83
CA TYR A 36 -1.26 0.61 -7.49
C TYR A 36 -2.55 1.22 -6.94
N ARG A 37 -2.47 2.01 -5.86
CA ARG A 37 -3.64 2.59 -5.22
C ARG A 37 -4.32 3.61 -6.16
N PRO A 38 -5.54 3.36 -6.64
CA PRO A 38 -6.10 4.06 -7.80
C PRO A 38 -6.46 5.52 -7.52
N ASP A 39 -7.00 5.83 -6.35
CA ASP A 39 -7.32 7.19 -5.92
C ASP A 39 -6.08 8.09 -5.88
N GLN A 40 -4.96 7.56 -5.38
CA GLN A 40 -3.69 8.28 -5.35
C GLN A 40 -3.13 8.53 -6.76
N ARG A 41 -3.21 7.55 -7.67
CA ARG A 41 -2.76 7.70 -9.06
C ARG A 41 -3.58 8.76 -9.80
N LEU A 42 -4.90 8.72 -9.67
CA LEU A 42 -5.80 9.69 -10.30
C LEU A 42 -5.53 11.11 -9.81
N LEU A 43 -5.24 11.27 -8.52
CA LEU A 43 -4.86 12.56 -7.96
C LEU A 43 -3.54 13.07 -8.54
N GLU A 44 -2.53 12.21 -8.65
CA GLU A 44 -1.23 12.55 -9.27
C GLU A 44 -1.36 12.94 -10.75
N GLU A 45 -2.34 12.37 -11.46
CA GLU A 45 -2.64 12.70 -12.86
C GLU A 45 -3.57 13.93 -13.03
N GLY A 46 -4.03 14.53 -11.93
CA GLY A 46 -4.88 15.72 -11.93
C GLY A 46 -6.39 15.45 -12.06
N TYR A 47 -6.82 14.20 -12.04
CA TYR A 47 -8.22 13.79 -12.14
C TYR A 47 -8.94 13.83 -10.77
N ILE A 48 -9.12 15.03 -10.22
CA ILE A 48 -9.60 15.25 -8.84
C ILE A 48 -10.95 14.57 -8.56
N GLU A 49 -11.94 14.73 -9.44
CA GLU A 49 -13.28 14.14 -9.21
C GLU A 49 -13.25 12.62 -9.23
N GLN A 50 -12.45 12.02 -10.11
CA GLN A 50 -12.30 10.57 -10.20
C GLN A 50 -11.53 10.03 -8.99
N ALA A 51 -10.52 10.75 -8.52
CA ALA A 51 -9.76 10.40 -7.32
C ALA A 51 -10.67 10.32 -6.07
N GLU A 52 -11.57 11.30 -5.88
CA GLU A 52 -12.49 11.28 -4.74
C GLU A 52 -13.50 10.13 -4.82
N GLN A 53 -14.00 9.82 -6.02
CA GLN A 53 -14.89 8.65 -6.22
C GLN A 53 -14.17 7.34 -5.90
N GLU A 54 -12.95 7.15 -6.40
CA GLU A 54 -12.15 5.96 -6.11
C GLU A 54 -11.78 5.85 -4.63
N LYS A 55 -11.48 6.97 -3.97
CA LYS A 55 -11.20 7.00 -2.53
C LYS A 55 -12.40 6.48 -1.73
N HIS A 56 -13.61 6.98 -2.04
CA HIS A 56 -14.83 6.49 -1.41
C HIS A 56 -15.04 4.99 -1.64
N ARG A 57 -14.78 4.50 -2.84
CA ARG A 57 -14.89 3.08 -3.19
C ARG A 57 -13.92 2.22 -2.38
N VAL A 58 -12.65 2.60 -2.31
CA VAL A 58 -11.59 1.90 -1.55
C VAL A 58 -11.91 1.89 -0.05
N GLU A 59 -12.31 3.01 0.53
CA GLU A 59 -12.70 3.09 1.94
C GLU A 59 -13.92 2.23 2.27
N GLN A 60 -14.90 2.15 1.36
CA GLN A 60 -16.06 1.27 1.51
C GLN A 60 -15.65 -0.21 1.48
N ILE A 61 -14.79 -0.63 0.54
CA ILE A 61 -14.25 -2.00 0.48
C ILE A 61 -13.55 -2.36 1.79
N GLN A 62 -12.69 -1.46 2.30
CA GLN A 62 -11.98 -1.68 3.56
C GLN A 62 -12.95 -1.82 4.75
N ARG A 63 -13.99 -0.98 4.80
CA ARG A 63 -15.02 -1.02 5.85
C ARG A 63 -15.81 -2.33 5.80
N GLN A 64 -16.22 -2.78 4.62
CA GLN A 64 -16.93 -4.05 4.43
C GLN A 64 -16.04 -5.24 4.81
N ALA A 65 -14.79 -5.27 4.36
CA ALA A 65 -13.84 -6.34 4.71
C ALA A 65 -13.54 -6.40 6.22
N ARG A 66 -13.57 -5.26 6.92
CA ARG A 66 -13.50 -5.22 8.38
C ARG A 66 -14.76 -5.81 9.02
N ALA A 67 -15.94 -5.35 8.62
CA ALA A 67 -17.21 -5.83 9.16
C ALA A 67 -17.38 -7.35 8.97
N GLU A 68 -16.98 -7.87 7.81
CA GLU A 68 -17.04 -9.32 7.55
C GLU A 68 -16.07 -10.11 8.42
N ARG A 69 -14.83 -9.63 8.62
CA ARG A 69 -13.89 -10.30 9.53
C ARG A 69 -14.40 -10.32 10.97
N GLU A 70 -14.95 -9.21 11.44
CA GLU A 70 -15.56 -9.10 12.78
C GLU A 70 -16.76 -10.06 12.91
N ARG A 71 -17.64 -10.12 11.90
CA ARG A 71 -18.77 -11.06 11.86
C ARG A 71 -18.34 -12.52 11.91
N LEU A 72 -17.24 -12.86 11.22
CA LEU A 72 -16.69 -14.22 11.18
C LEU A 72 -15.79 -14.54 12.40
N GLY A 73 -15.54 -13.58 13.30
CA GLY A 73 -14.60 -13.75 14.41
C GLY A 73 -13.17 -14.04 13.98
N LYS A 74 -12.77 -13.58 12.78
CA LYS A 74 -11.43 -13.81 12.23
C LYS A 74 -10.47 -12.70 12.64
N ASP A 75 -9.41 -13.07 13.34
CA ASP A 75 -8.31 -12.14 13.65
C ASP A 75 -7.54 -11.76 12.39
N TRP A 76 -7.17 -10.47 12.31
CA TRP A 76 -6.30 -9.97 11.25
C TRP A 76 -4.83 -10.03 11.68
N SER A 77 -4.00 -10.72 10.89
CA SER A 77 -2.56 -10.74 11.08
C SER A 77 -1.84 -10.22 9.83
N PRO A 78 -1.00 -9.18 9.94
CA PRO A 78 -0.20 -8.71 8.81
C PRO A 78 0.74 -9.78 8.24
N THR A 79 0.80 -9.86 6.90
CA THR A 79 1.55 -10.90 6.18
C THR A 79 3.07 -10.83 6.35
N PHE A 80 3.63 -9.62 6.45
CA PHE A 80 5.08 -9.39 6.42
C PHE A 80 5.67 -8.97 7.76
N PHE A 81 4.82 -8.68 8.76
CA PHE A 81 5.23 -8.21 10.08
C PHE A 81 4.52 -8.98 11.17
N ARG A 82 5.12 -9.01 12.36
CA ARG A 82 4.50 -9.55 13.58
C ARG A 82 4.77 -8.60 14.74
N LYS A 83 3.89 -8.63 15.75
CA LYS A 83 4.13 -7.95 17.02
C LYS A 83 5.15 -8.75 17.85
N GLU A 84 6.06 -8.06 18.51
CA GLU A 84 7.06 -8.62 19.41
C GLU A 84 7.29 -7.66 20.58
N MET A 85 7.52 -8.20 21.78
CA MET A 85 7.85 -7.39 22.96
C MET A 85 9.37 -7.22 23.05
N ARG A 86 9.87 -5.98 22.96
CA ARG A 86 11.30 -5.66 23.09
C ARG A 86 11.51 -4.63 24.18
N LYS A 87 12.34 -4.95 25.17
CA LYS A 87 12.64 -4.09 26.32
C LYS A 87 11.38 -3.57 27.06
N GLY A 88 10.31 -4.36 27.07
CA GLY A 88 9.04 -3.98 27.72
C GLY A 88 8.08 -3.17 26.84
N GLU A 89 8.42 -2.91 25.58
CA GLU A 89 7.57 -2.19 24.63
C GLU A 89 7.12 -3.11 23.47
N GLU A 90 5.86 -2.98 23.06
CA GLU A 90 5.35 -3.66 21.87
C GLU A 90 5.90 -2.99 20.60
N CYS A 91 6.54 -3.78 19.73
CA CYS A 91 7.06 -3.31 18.45
C CYS A 91 6.66 -4.24 17.31
N TRP A 92 6.62 -3.69 16.09
CA TRP A 92 6.41 -4.47 14.87
C TRP A 92 7.75 -4.87 14.28
N VAL A 93 7.96 -6.16 14.07
CA VAL A 93 9.19 -6.70 13.50
C VAL A 93 8.90 -7.45 12.22
N SER A 94 9.82 -7.33 11.26
CA SER A 94 9.72 -8.05 9.99
C SER A 94 9.72 -9.56 10.22
N ARG A 95 8.89 -10.27 9.47
CA ARG A 95 8.92 -11.75 9.38
C ARG A 95 10.08 -12.25 8.51
N GLY A 96 10.78 -11.36 7.80
CA GLY A 96 11.91 -11.70 6.93
C GLY A 96 11.49 -12.38 5.62
N ASN A 97 10.20 -12.45 5.31
CA ASN A 97 9.66 -13.17 4.15
C ASN A 97 9.38 -12.27 2.93
N TYR A 98 9.27 -10.94 3.10
CA TYR A 98 8.88 -10.04 2.01
C TYR A 98 9.80 -10.17 0.77
N TRP A 99 11.11 -10.07 0.96
CA TRP A 99 12.07 -10.12 -0.16
C TRP A 99 12.16 -11.50 -0.81
N SER A 100 11.94 -12.57 -0.05
CA SER A 100 11.88 -13.94 -0.59
C SER A 100 10.69 -14.10 -1.52
N HIS A 101 9.50 -13.65 -1.11
CA HIS A 101 8.29 -13.65 -1.95
C HIS A 101 8.39 -12.66 -3.11
N ARG A 102 9.15 -11.57 -2.95
CA ARG A 102 9.44 -10.68 -4.07
C ARG A 102 10.22 -11.40 -5.18
N GLY A 103 11.12 -12.31 -4.83
CA GLY A 103 11.87 -13.12 -5.79
C GLY A 103 11.00 -14.03 -6.66
N THR A 104 9.82 -14.41 -6.17
CA THR A 104 8.83 -15.24 -6.88
C THR A 104 7.70 -14.41 -7.51
N GLY A 105 7.72 -13.07 -7.38
CA GLY A 105 6.61 -12.22 -7.83
C GLY A 105 5.35 -12.36 -6.97
N PHE A 106 5.47 -12.81 -5.72
CA PHE A 106 4.38 -13.03 -4.75
C PHE A 106 3.34 -14.07 -5.18
N THR A 107 3.63 -14.91 -6.19
CA THR A 107 2.69 -15.94 -6.69
C THR A 107 2.38 -17.03 -5.66
N ASP A 108 3.21 -17.17 -4.65
CA ASP A 108 3.10 -18.13 -3.56
C ASP A 108 2.32 -17.60 -2.34
N LEU A 109 1.80 -16.37 -2.42
CA LEU A 109 1.00 -15.75 -1.37
C LEU A 109 -0.42 -15.40 -1.84
N SER A 110 -1.41 -15.78 -1.04
CA SER A 110 -2.77 -15.26 -1.16
C SER A 110 -2.88 -13.90 -0.47
N LEU A 111 -2.55 -12.83 -1.20
CA LEU A 111 -2.70 -11.46 -0.72
C LEU A 111 -4.13 -10.93 -0.95
N PRO A 112 -4.65 -10.07 -0.06
CA PRO A 112 -5.99 -9.52 -0.21
C PRO A 112 -6.05 -8.54 -1.38
N THR A 113 -7.21 -8.47 -2.03
CA THR A 113 -7.58 -7.35 -2.91
C THR A 113 -8.00 -6.16 -2.05
N LEU A 114 -7.30 -5.03 -2.18
CA LEU A 114 -7.51 -3.85 -1.33
C LEU A 114 -8.29 -2.72 -2.02
N TRP A 115 -8.40 -2.77 -3.34
CA TRP A 115 -9.11 -1.82 -4.19
C TRP A 115 -9.68 -2.55 -5.39
#